data_AF-A0A1X7T1T7-F1
#
_entry.id   AF-A0A1X7T1T7-F1
#
_cell.length_a   1.000
_cell.length_b   1.000
_cell.length_c   1.000
_cell.angle_alpha   90.00
_cell.angle_beta   90.00
_cell.angle_gamma   90.00
#
_symmetry.space_group_name_H-M   'P 1'
#
loop_
_entity.id
_entity.type
_entity.pdbx_description
1 polymer ?
#
loop_
_entity_poly.entity_id
_entity_poly.type
_entity_poly.pdbx_seq_one_letter_code
_entity_poly.pdbx_strand_id
1 'polypeptide(L)'
;MKRYDHASAIINGDSTSPTLVVIGGRDKNNQLVNECLLFDIITTGQYSCRKIPLPESVTGRYGHSLAAVTMSPHCVWLVIVGGYEKYEWKDVGGGKKVPMGTFIDDTNRLIMIIELVYSEAGEWIVQSVLDGNDLTSKNYQEKYQSYSKTRTWWMDQLIEYPTEREMKLQRYIQSLHEDLQVAHENKVSLQEALVDANKQVKGDDSNDIMSSVLEEMRQEQEKLNQIITG
;
A
#
# COMPACT_ATOMS: atom_id res chain seq x y z
N MET A 1 19.87 8.80 -21.99
CA MET A 1 20.33 9.81 -20.99
C MET A 1 21.75 9.44 -20.56
N LYS A 2 22.71 10.38 -20.57
CA LYS A 2 24.08 10.11 -20.09
C LYS A 2 24.15 10.51 -18.62
N ARG A 3 24.27 9.54 -17.72
CA ARG A 3 24.29 9.72 -16.26
C ARG A 3 25.19 8.67 -15.61
N TYR A 4 26.00 9.04 -14.62
CA TYR A 4 26.78 8.12 -13.78
C TYR A 4 26.84 8.63 -12.34
N ASP A 5 27.30 7.80 -11.40
CA ASP A 5 27.31 8.06 -9.94
C ASP A 5 25.94 8.49 -9.38
N HIS A 6 24.88 8.01 -10.01
CA HIS A 6 23.52 8.15 -9.51
C HIS A 6 23.21 7.03 -8.53
N ALA A 7 22.15 7.19 -7.76
CA ALA A 7 21.59 6.12 -6.94
C ALA A 7 20.26 5.66 -7.54
N SER A 8 19.94 4.38 -7.33
CA SER A 8 18.70 3.80 -7.81
C SER A 8 18.15 2.78 -6.83
N ALA A 9 16.83 2.70 -6.73
CA ALA A 9 16.13 1.72 -5.92
C ALA A 9 14.89 1.22 -6.66
N ILE A 10 14.43 0.02 -6.32
CA ILE A 10 13.18 -0.53 -6.83
C ILE A 10 12.10 -0.28 -5.78
N ILE A 11 10.97 0.27 -6.20
CA ILE A 11 9.78 0.43 -5.37
C ILE A 11 8.72 -0.60 -5.79
N ASN A 12 8.26 -1.37 -4.81
CA ASN A 12 7.18 -2.34 -4.94
C ASN A 12 6.04 -1.88 -4.02
N GLY A 13 4.83 -1.80 -4.55
CA GLY A 13 3.62 -1.34 -3.87
C GLY A 13 2.37 -1.77 -4.64
N ASP A 14 1.28 -1.02 -4.57
CA ASP A 14 0.01 -1.34 -5.28
C ASP A 14 0.08 -1.20 -6.80
N SER A 15 1.17 -0.64 -7.32
CA SER A 15 1.46 -0.75 -8.74
C SER A 15 1.58 -2.24 -9.11
N THR A 16 0.86 -2.63 -10.16
CA THR A 16 1.00 -3.97 -10.76
C THR A 16 2.41 -4.25 -11.28
N SER A 17 3.24 -3.20 -11.39
CA SER A 17 4.62 -3.22 -11.84
C SER A 17 5.60 -2.61 -10.84
N PRO A 18 6.78 -3.24 -10.62
CA PRO A 18 7.87 -2.62 -9.90
C PRO A 18 8.31 -1.36 -10.65
N THR A 19 8.53 -0.27 -9.94
CA THR A 19 9.05 0.96 -10.54
C THR A 19 10.51 1.14 -10.11
N LEU A 20 11.41 1.47 -11.03
CA LEU A 20 12.78 1.85 -10.70
C LEU A 20 12.86 3.36 -10.56
N VAL A 21 13.26 3.81 -9.38
CA VAL A 21 13.58 5.21 -9.12
C VAL A 21 15.08 5.45 -9.33
N VAL A 22 15.43 6.55 -9.99
CA VAL A 22 16.81 6.99 -10.22
C VAL A 22 16.95 8.46 -9.80
N ILE A 23 17.88 8.73 -8.87
CA ILE A 23 18.09 10.06 -8.29
C ILE A 23 19.55 10.50 -8.44
N GLY A 24 19.74 11.77 -8.80
CA GLY A 24 21.04 12.45 -8.83
C GLY A 24 22.05 11.86 -9.81
N GLY A 25 23.33 12.03 -9.52
CA GLY A 25 24.42 11.67 -10.42
C GLY A 25 24.88 12.82 -11.30
N ARG A 26 25.75 12.51 -12.26
CA ARG A 26 26.44 13.47 -13.10
C ARG A 26 26.28 13.18 -14.58
N ASP A 27 26.28 14.23 -15.40
CA ASP A 27 26.29 14.15 -16.86
C ASP A 27 27.71 13.98 -17.41
N LYS A 28 27.84 13.82 -18.74
CA LYS A 28 29.14 13.68 -19.43
C LYS A 28 30.12 14.84 -19.20
N ASN A 29 29.64 16.00 -18.74
CA ASN A 29 30.43 17.20 -18.46
C ASN A 29 30.74 17.33 -16.96
N ASN A 30 30.50 16.27 -16.17
CA ASN A 30 30.57 16.25 -14.71
C ASN A 30 29.59 17.21 -14.01
N GLN A 31 28.54 17.69 -14.69
CA GLN A 31 27.51 18.55 -14.08
C GLN A 31 26.49 17.68 -13.35
N LEU A 32 25.96 18.18 -12.23
CA LEU A 32 24.90 17.51 -11.49
C LEU A 32 23.64 17.35 -12.34
N VAL A 33 22.98 16.22 -12.20
CA VAL A 33 21.67 15.96 -12.82
C VAL A 33 20.58 16.11 -11.78
N ASN A 34 19.84 17.22 -11.85
CA ASN A 34 18.82 17.59 -10.86
C ASN A 34 17.44 16.96 -11.16
N GLU A 35 17.41 15.69 -11.57
CA GLU A 35 16.18 14.99 -11.93
C GLU A 35 16.02 13.69 -11.15
N CYS A 36 14.81 13.47 -10.64
CA CYS A 36 14.32 12.19 -10.17
C CYS A 36 13.49 11.53 -11.26
N LEU A 37 13.86 10.31 -11.64
CA LEU A 37 13.21 9.56 -12.70
C LEU A 37 12.53 8.33 -12.13
N LEU A 38 11.30 8.09 -12.56
CA LEU A 38 10.61 6.83 -12.39
C LEU A 38 10.57 6.10 -13.73
N PHE A 39 11.07 4.88 -13.73
CA PHE A 39 10.94 3.95 -14.82
C PHE A 39 9.92 2.91 -14.41
N ASP A 40 8.79 2.89 -15.11
CA ASP A 40 7.84 1.79 -14.96
C ASP A 40 8.48 0.57 -15.63
N ILE A 41 8.88 -0.39 -14.81
CA ILE A 41 9.44 -1.64 -15.29
C ILE A 41 8.29 -2.62 -15.25
N ILE A 42 7.51 -2.82 -16.32
CA ILE A 42 6.96 -4.16 -16.64
C ILE A 42 6.27 -4.32 -18.01
N THR A 43 6.37 -5.58 -18.45
CA THR A 43 5.60 -6.40 -19.42
C THR A 43 5.68 -6.26 -20.93
N THR A 44 5.88 -5.11 -21.57
CA THR A 44 5.59 -5.00 -23.03
C THR A 44 6.79 -4.72 -23.95
N GLY A 45 8.02 -4.69 -23.44
CA GLY A 45 9.22 -4.40 -24.25
C GLY A 45 9.44 -2.91 -24.54
N GLN A 46 8.62 -2.03 -23.96
CA GLN A 46 8.81 -0.59 -23.91
C GLN A 46 8.84 -0.14 -22.44
N TYR A 47 9.78 0.73 -22.08
CA TYR A 47 9.82 1.35 -20.76
C TYR A 47 9.24 2.77 -20.86
N SER A 48 8.40 3.17 -19.90
CA SER A 48 8.03 4.57 -19.73
C SER A 48 8.94 5.22 -18.70
N CYS A 49 9.38 6.44 -18.98
CA CYS A 49 10.19 7.25 -18.08
C CYS A 49 9.42 8.53 -17.73
N ARG A 50 9.22 8.77 -16.45
CA ARG A 50 8.57 9.97 -15.91
C ARG A 50 9.54 10.71 -15.00
N LYS A 51 9.46 12.04 -15.00
CA LYS A 51 10.16 12.90 -14.06
C LYS A 51 9.25 13.24 -12.88
N ILE A 52 9.78 13.16 -11.67
CA ILE A 52 9.11 13.63 -10.46
C ILE A 52 9.86 14.86 -9.92
N PRO A 53 9.14 15.94 -9.58
CA PRO A 53 9.76 17.11 -8.98
C PRO A 53 10.25 16.77 -7.56
N LEU A 54 11.52 17.07 -7.31
CA LEU A 54 12.14 17.00 -5.99
C LEU A 54 13.02 18.23 -5.79
N PRO A 55 13.25 18.65 -4.54
CA PRO A 55 14.12 19.79 -4.26
C PRO A 55 15.56 19.49 -4.66
N GLU A 56 16.32 20.54 -5.02
CA GLU A 56 17.72 20.40 -5.42
C GLU A 56 18.60 19.84 -4.28
N SER A 57 18.22 20.06 -3.03
CA SER A 57 18.89 19.44 -1.87
C SER A 57 18.89 17.90 -1.96
N VAL A 58 17.90 17.31 -2.63
CA VAL A 58 17.77 15.87 -2.86
C VAL A 58 18.41 15.45 -4.19
N THR A 59 18.11 16.11 -5.30
CA THR A 59 18.55 15.67 -6.63
C THR A 59 19.95 16.15 -7.01
N GLY A 60 20.40 17.28 -6.46
CA GLY A 60 21.69 17.91 -6.73
C GLY A 60 22.83 17.25 -5.97
N ARG A 61 22.95 15.93 -6.09
CA ARG A 61 24.01 15.13 -5.46
C ARG A 61 24.41 13.93 -6.29
N TYR A 62 25.63 13.43 -6.09
CA TYR A 62 26.13 12.20 -6.72
C TYR A 62 26.90 11.33 -5.73
N GLY A 63 27.16 10.07 -6.08
CA GLY A 63 27.92 9.13 -5.24
C GLY A 63 27.28 8.89 -3.88
N HIS A 64 25.94 8.83 -3.83
CA HIS A 64 25.15 8.64 -2.62
C HIS A 64 24.46 7.26 -2.62
N SER A 65 23.97 6.86 -1.45
CA SER A 65 23.15 5.65 -1.29
C SER A 65 21.67 5.99 -1.37
N LEU A 66 20.88 5.07 -1.93
CA LEU A 66 19.42 5.14 -1.97
C LEU A 66 18.85 3.77 -1.61
N ALA A 67 17.94 3.73 -0.65
CA ALA A 67 17.20 2.54 -0.26
C ALA A 67 15.69 2.82 -0.33
N ALA A 68 14.91 1.83 -0.74
CA ALA A 68 13.46 1.88 -0.69
C ALA A 68 12.94 1.03 0.48
N VAL A 69 12.02 1.59 1.25
CA VAL A 69 11.36 0.92 2.37
C VAL A 69 9.85 0.99 2.14
N THR A 70 9.24 -0.15 1.85
CA THR A 70 7.79 -0.26 1.74
C THR A 70 7.18 -0.15 3.14
N MET A 71 6.43 0.93 3.38
CA MET A 71 5.73 1.19 4.65
C MET A 71 4.31 0.62 4.60
N SER A 72 3.68 0.66 3.43
CA SER A 72 2.44 -0.03 3.09
C SER A 72 2.38 -0.22 1.56
N PRO A 73 1.42 -0.97 1.02
CA PRO A 73 1.26 -1.08 -0.43
C PRO A 73 1.15 0.29 -1.14
N HIS A 74 0.49 1.26 -0.50
CA HIS A 74 0.28 2.61 -1.03
C HIS A 74 1.40 3.61 -0.66
N CYS A 75 2.39 3.23 0.14
CA CYS A 75 3.38 4.16 0.68
C CYS A 75 4.79 3.55 0.75
N VAL A 76 5.74 4.19 0.05
CA VAL A 76 7.14 3.80 0.03
C VAL A 76 8.00 4.98 0.46
N TRP A 77 8.93 4.73 1.36
CA TRP A 77 9.92 5.71 1.78
C TRP A 77 11.23 5.45 1.06
N LEU A 78 11.77 6.48 0.41
CA LEU A 78 13.12 6.45 -0.15
C LEU A 78 14.08 7.11 0.82
N VAL A 79 15.03 6.33 1.33
CA VAL A 79 16.06 6.77 2.27
C VAL A 79 17.33 7.07 1.50
N ILE A 80 17.78 8.32 1.56
CA ILE A 80 19.02 8.79 0.94
C ILE A 80 20.06 8.99 2.04
N VAL A 81 21.29 8.52 1.79
CA VAL A 81 22.42 8.71 2.71
C VAL A 81 23.65 9.20 1.95
N GLY A 82 24.23 10.30 2.45
CA GLY A 82 25.50 10.86 2.00
C GLY A 82 25.47 11.43 0.59
N GLY A 83 26.66 11.42 -0.04
CA GLY A 83 26.90 11.93 -1.38
C GLY A 83 27.81 13.14 -1.41
N TYR A 84 27.95 13.68 -2.61
CA TYR A 84 28.72 14.87 -2.92
C TYR A 84 27.81 15.91 -3.57
N GLU A 85 27.99 17.18 -3.22
CA GLU A 85 27.19 18.30 -3.75
C GLU A 85 27.91 19.10 -4.84
N LYS A 86 29.22 18.91 -5.01
CA LYS A 86 29.98 19.65 -6.00
C LYS A 86 31.14 18.82 -6.52
N TYR A 87 31.41 18.94 -7.81
CA TYR A 87 32.60 18.41 -8.44
C TYR A 87 33.32 19.54 -9.17
N GLU A 88 34.57 19.80 -8.78
CA GLU A 88 35.38 20.88 -9.35
C GLU A 88 36.83 20.45 -9.57
N TRP A 89 37.48 21.09 -10.54
CA TRP A 89 38.91 20.94 -10.78
C TRP A 89 39.66 22.01 -10.00
N LYS A 90 40.37 21.61 -8.93
CA LYS A 90 41.19 22.53 -8.14
C LYS A 90 42.62 22.54 -8.67
N ASP A 91 43.15 23.75 -8.86
CA ASP A 91 44.58 23.95 -9.09
C ASP A 91 45.33 23.72 -7.77
N VAL A 92 46.27 22.78 -7.77
CA VAL A 92 47.09 22.43 -6.60
C VAL A 92 48.53 22.94 -6.73
N GLY A 93 48.79 23.85 -7.67
CA GLY A 93 50.09 24.42 -7.95
C GLY A 93 50.84 23.71 -9.10
N GLY A 94 51.78 24.42 -9.70
CA GLY A 94 52.61 23.90 -10.80
C GLY A 94 51.84 23.61 -12.09
N GLY A 95 50.67 24.23 -12.30
CA GLY A 95 49.80 23.98 -13.46
C GLY A 95 49.02 22.67 -13.40
N LYS A 96 49.10 21.95 -12.27
CA LYS A 96 48.39 20.68 -12.07
C LYS A 96 47.01 20.94 -11.48
N LYS A 97 45.98 20.47 -12.20
CA LYS A 97 44.60 20.43 -11.68
C LYS A 97 44.22 19.01 -11.29
N VAL A 98 43.59 18.87 -10.14
CA VAL A 98 43.07 17.59 -9.65
C VAL A 98 41.55 17.67 -9.46
N PRO A 99 40.83 16.57 -9.70
CA PRO A 99 39.41 16.52 -9.44
C PRO A 99 39.17 16.48 -7.92
N MET A 100 38.28 17.36 -7.43
CA MET A 100 37.89 17.43 -6.03
C MET A 100 36.37 17.40 -5.91
N GLY A 101 35.86 16.48 -5.10
CA GLY A 101 34.46 16.44 -4.71
C GLY A 101 34.25 17.11 -3.35
N THR A 102 33.19 17.89 -3.21
CA THR A 102 32.73 18.39 -1.91
C THR A 102 31.70 17.41 -1.36
N PHE A 103 32.00 16.79 -0.22
CA PHE A 103 31.08 15.91 0.49
C PHE A 103 29.90 16.69 1.04
N ILE A 104 28.75 16.03 1.13
CA ILE A 104 27.65 16.50 1.97
C ILE A 104 27.98 16.09 3.40
N ASP A 105 28.37 17.06 4.22
CA ASP A 105 28.76 16.88 5.62
C ASP A 105 27.80 17.55 6.62
N ASP A 106 26.84 18.34 6.13
CA ASP A 106 25.78 18.89 6.97
C ASP A 106 24.77 17.81 7.39
N THR A 107 24.48 17.73 8.69
CA THR A 107 23.61 16.70 9.28
C THR A 107 22.22 16.66 8.65
N ASN A 108 21.73 17.80 8.15
CA ASN A 108 20.37 17.93 7.62
C ASN A 108 20.27 17.27 6.24
N ARG A 109 21.30 17.36 5.40
CA ARG A 109 21.32 16.76 4.06
C ARG A 109 22.03 15.42 4.01
N LEU A 110 22.74 15.04 5.07
CA LEU A 110 23.43 13.75 5.17
C LEU A 110 22.46 12.57 5.09
N ILE A 111 21.29 12.67 5.73
CA ILE A 111 20.22 11.70 5.65
C ILE A 111 18.91 12.40 5.30
N MET A 112 18.21 11.90 4.29
CA MET A 112 16.92 12.45 3.87
C MET A 112 15.95 11.32 3.56
N ILE A 113 14.66 11.55 3.80
CA ILE A 113 13.58 10.62 3.43
C ILE A 113 12.65 11.30 2.44
N ILE A 114 12.36 10.65 1.33
CA ILE A 114 11.28 11.04 0.42
C ILE A 114 10.13 10.07 0.65
N GLU A 115 8.97 10.60 0.99
CA GLU A 115 7.75 9.82 1.07
C GLU A 115 7.04 9.82 -0.29
N LEU A 116 6.94 8.64 -0.88
CA LEU A 116 6.14 8.40 -2.07
C LEU A 116 4.83 7.74 -1.68
N VAL A 117 3.73 8.27 -2.18
CA VAL A 117 2.40 7.65 -2.04
C VAL A 117 1.83 7.32 -3.41
N TYR A 118 1.13 6.20 -3.49
CA TYR A 118 0.45 5.78 -4.71
C TYR A 118 -0.93 6.44 -4.75
N SER A 119 -1.14 7.30 -5.73
CA SER A 119 -2.39 8.07 -5.88
C SER A 119 -3.51 7.23 -6.50
N GLU A 120 -4.75 7.67 -6.31
CA GLU A 120 -5.95 7.08 -6.94
C GLU A 120 -5.87 7.10 -8.48
N ALA A 121 -5.09 8.03 -9.05
CA ALA A 121 -4.83 8.11 -10.49
C ALA A 121 -3.87 7.02 -11.01
N GLY A 122 -3.38 6.12 -10.13
CA GLY A 122 -2.44 5.06 -10.50
C GLY A 122 -1.00 5.56 -10.66
N GLU A 123 -0.62 6.62 -9.95
CA GLU A 123 0.69 7.25 -10.08
C GLU A 123 1.38 7.45 -8.73
N TRP A 124 2.68 7.19 -8.67
CA TRP A 124 3.51 7.58 -7.53
C TRP A 124 3.70 9.10 -7.50
N ILE A 125 3.36 9.71 -6.36
CA ILE A 125 3.53 11.14 -6.10
C ILE A 125 4.36 11.36 -4.84
N VAL A 126 5.06 12.49 -4.76
CA VAL A 126 5.83 12.89 -3.58
C VAL A 126 4.89 13.53 -2.58
N GLN A 127 4.73 12.89 -1.43
CA GLN A 127 3.94 13.40 -0.33
C GLN A 127 4.75 14.34 0.57
N SER A 128 5.99 13.96 0.88
CA SER A 128 6.89 14.77 1.70
C SER A 128 8.36 14.49 1.41
N VAL A 129 9.20 15.46 1.74
CA VAL A 129 10.66 15.34 1.75
C VAL A 129 11.12 15.80 3.12
N LEU A 130 11.78 14.91 3.85
CA LEU A 130 12.21 15.10 5.23
C LEU A 130 13.73 15.17 5.26
N ASP A 131 14.27 16.21 5.88
CA ASP A 131 15.70 16.37 6.14
C ASP A 131 16.08 15.88 7.54
N GLY A 132 17.37 15.89 7.86
CA GLY A 132 17.86 15.45 9.17
C GLY A 132 17.24 16.18 10.37
N ASN A 133 16.81 17.45 10.25
CA ASN A 133 16.08 18.12 11.32
C ASN A 133 14.67 17.55 11.46
N ASP A 134 13.97 17.38 10.34
CA ASP A 134 12.61 16.81 10.33
C ASP A 134 12.58 15.43 10.97
N LEU A 135 13.61 14.61 10.72
CA LEU A 135 13.76 13.26 11.28
C LEU A 135 13.96 13.24 12.80
N THR A 136 14.31 14.37 13.42
CA THR A 136 14.40 14.49 14.89
C THR A 136 13.12 15.07 15.51
N SER A 137 12.19 15.54 14.68
CA SER A 137 10.96 16.16 15.16
C SER A 137 10.01 15.16 15.83
N LYS A 138 9.25 15.66 16.81
CA LYS A 138 8.18 14.87 17.45
C LYS A 138 7.12 14.40 16.43
N ASN A 139 6.81 15.25 15.45
CA ASN A 139 5.85 14.93 14.39
C ASN A 139 6.32 13.72 13.57
N TYR A 140 7.59 13.70 13.15
CA TYR A 140 8.16 12.53 12.46
C TYR A 140 8.12 11.28 13.32
N GLN A 141 8.46 11.36 14.61
CA GLN A 141 8.41 10.21 15.50
C GLN A 141 6.99 9.62 15.61
N GLU A 142 5.98 10.48 15.79
CA GLU A 142 4.57 10.06 15.85
C GLU A 142 4.11 9.44 14.52
N LYS A 143 4.47 10.06 13.39
CA LYS A 143 4.20 9.54 12.05
C LYS A 143 4.85 8.18 11.82
N TYR A 144 6.13 8.03 12.13
CA TYR A 144 6.85 6.77 12.01
C TYR A 144 6.24 5.67 12.90
N GLN A 145 5.85 5.99 14.14
CA GLN A 145 5.16 5.05 15.02
C GLN A 145 3.80 4.61 14.49
N SER A 146 3.09 5.48 13.77
CA SER A 146 1.86 5.11 13.08
C SER A 146 2.15 4.16 11.91
N TYR A 147 3.07 4.51 11.02
CA TYR A 147 3.43 3.66 9.87
C TYR A 147 4.06 2.34 10.26
N SER A 148 4.88 2.28 11.33
CA SER A 148 5.51 1.04 11.78
C SER A 148 4.47 0.02 12.21
N LYS A 149 3.39 0.44 12.89
CA LYS A 149 2.25 -0.44 13.24
C LYS A 149 1.56 -0.97 11.99
N THR A 150 1.26 -0.10 11.03
CA THR A 150 0.64 -0.49 9.75
C THR A 150 1.53 -1.43 8.96
N ARG A 151 2.83 -1.17 8.90
CA ARG A 151 3.82 -2.01 8.21
C ARG A 151 3.91 -3.39 8.85
N THR A 152 4.03 -3.46 10.19
CA THR A 152 4.07 -4.74 10.90
C THR A 152 2.80 -5.53 10.63
N TRP A 153 1.63 -4.91 10.75
CA TRP A 153 0.36 -5.57 10.43
C TRP A 153 0.33 -6.13 8.99
N TRP A 154 0.78 -5.34 8.00
CA TRP A 154 0.85 -5.80 6.61
C TRP A 154 1.88 -6.92 6.40
N MET A 155 3.05 -6.81 7.02
CA MET A 155 4.08 -7.84 6.95
C MET A 155 3.60 -9.14 7.59
N ASP A 156 2.88 -9.07 8.71
CA ASP A 156 2.27 -10.24 9.33
C ASP A 156 1.25 -10.92 8.39
N GLN A 157 0.46 -10.14 7.63
CA GLN A 157 -0.45 -10.69 6.61
C GLN A 157 0.27 -11.34 5.42
N LEU A 158 1.49 -10.90 5.09
CA LEU A 158 2.32 -11.47 4.02
C LEU A 158 3.14 -12.69 4.50
N ILE A 159 3.48 -12.74 5.79
CA ILE A 159 4.24 -13.82 6.43
C ILE A 159 3.32 -14.97 6.86
N GLU A 160 2.04 -14.71 7.13
CA GLU A 160 1.04 -15.79 7.21
C GLU A 160 1.05 -16.55 5.88
N TYR A 161 1.49 -17.81 5.91
CA TYR A 161 1.57 -18.63 4.71
C TYR A 161 0.21 -18.59 3.99
N PRO A 162 0.18 -18.38 2.66
CA PRO A 162 -1.07 -18.34 1.89
C PRO A 162 -2.02 -19.48 2.27
N THR A 163 -1.44 -20.66 2.53
CA THR A 163 -2.13 -21.88 2.95
C THR A 163 -2.80 -21.77 4.33
N GLU A 164 -2.21 -21.09 5.32
CA GLU A 164 -2.83 -20.96 6.65
C GLU A 164 -4.02 -20.00 6.62
N ARG A 165 -3.88 -18.90 5.89
CA ARG A 165 -4.96 -17.93 5.65
C ARG A 165 -6.11 -18.57 4.88
N GLU A 166 -5.81 -19.28 3.80
CA GLU A 166 -6.79 -20.06 3.02
C GLU A 166 -7.49 -21.11 3.90
N MET A 167 -6.77 -21.86 4.73
CA MET A 167 -7.37 -22.81 5.66
C MET A 167 -8.25 -22.15 6.73
N LYS A 168 -7.91 -20.96 7.22
CA LYS A 168 -8.76 -20.19 8.15
C LYS A 168 -10.04 -19.71 7.46
N LEU A 169 -9.91 -19.18 6.24
CA LEU A 169 -11.04 -18.77 5.40
C LEU A 169 -11.96 -19.94 5.07
N GLN A 170 -11.41 -21.09 4.67
CA GLN A 170 -12.18 -22.31 4.40
C GLN A 170 -12.91 -22.81 5.65
N ARG A 171 -12.26 -22.81 6.83
CA ARG A 171 -12.92 -23.16 8.09
C ARG A 171 -14.06 -22.20 8.43
N TYR A 172 -13.88 -20.91 8.18
CA TYR A 172 -14.92 -19.91 8.43
C TYR A 172 -16.11 -20.07 7.46
N ILE A 173 -15.85 -20.30 6.17
CA ILE A 173 -16.89 -20.61 5.17
C ILE A 173 -17.65 -21.89 5.53
N GLN A 174 -16.96 -22.91 6.06
CA GLN A 174 -17.59 -24.15 6.51
C GLN A 174 -18.51 -23.91 7.72
N SER A 175 -18.04 -23.17 8.73
CA SER A 175 -18.83 -22.78 9.90
C SER A 175 -20.10 -22.02 9.51
N LEU A 176 -19.98 -21.07 8.56
CA LEU A 176 -21.13 -20.32 8.07
C LEU A 176 -22.16 -21.22 7.37
N HIS A 177 -21.72 -22.23 6.61
CA HIS A 177 -22.63 -23.20 6.02
C HIS A 177 -23.36 -24.04 7.08
N GLU A 178 -22.66 -24.47 8.14
CA GLU A 178 -23.26 -25.23 9.25
C GLU A 178 -24.31 -24.39 9.99
N ASP A 179 -24.00 -23.15 10.33
CA ASP A 179 -24.94 -22.23 10.98
C ASP A 179 -26.18 -21.99 10.11
N LEU A 180 -25.99 -21.86 8.79
CA LEU A 180 -27.08 -21.65 7.84
C LEU A 180 -27.95 -22.90 7.68
N GLN A 181 -27.36 -24.09 7.73
CA GLN A 181 -28.09 -25.36 7.74
C GLN A 181 -28.94 -25.51 9.02
N VAL A 182 -28.35 -25.25 10.20
CA VAL A 182 -29.08 -25.31 11.47
C VAL A 182 -30.23 -24.30 11.50
N ALA A 183 -30.00 -23.08 11.02
CA ALA A 183 -31.04 -22.07 10.90
C ALA A 183 -32.19 -22.53 9.97
N HIS A 184 -31.85 -23.20 8.87
CA HIS A 184 -32.84 -23.77 7.96
C HIS A 184 -33.64 -24.92 8.61
N GLU A 185 -33.00 -25.84 9.31
CA GLU A 185 -33.65 -26.95 10.02
C GLU A 185 -34.59 -26.44 11.13
N ASN A 186 -34.13 -25.48 11.94
CA ASN A 186 -34.94 -24.85 12.97
C ASN A 186 -36.19 -24.17 12.38
N LYS A 187 -36.03 -23.52 11.23
CA LYS A 187 -37.11 -22.85 10.52
C LYS A 187 -38.15 -23.84 9.98
N VAL A 188 -37.73 -24.98 9.43
CA VAL A 188 -38.64 -26.04 9.00
C VAL A 188 -39.40 -26.62 10.20
N SER A 189 -38.70 -26.92 11.30
CA SER A 189 -39.31 -27.43 12.54
C SER A 189 -40.34 -26.45 13.12
N LEU A 190 -40.04 -25.15 13.12
CA LEU A 190 -40.99 -24.12 13.52
C LEU A 190 -42.23 -24.09 12.61
N GLN A 191 -42.05 -24.23 11.29
CA GLN A 191 -43.17 -24.31 10.35
C GLN A 191 -44.05 -25.54 10.61
N GLU A 192 -43.45 -26.71 10.84
CA GLU A 192 -44.17 -27.94 11.17
C GLU A 192 -44.95 -27.81 12.49
N ALA A 193 -44.32 -27.28 13.53
CA ALA A 193 -44.97 -27.03 14.81
C ALA A 193 -46.15 -26.05 14.69
N LEU A 194 -46.02 -25.01 13.84
CA LEU A 194 -47.09 -24.06 13.57
C LEU A 194 -48.27 -24.74 12.86
N VAL A 195 -48.00 -25.60 11.87
CA VAL A 195 -49.02 -26.36 11.13
C VAL A 195 -49.74 -27.35 12.04
N ASP A 196 -49.04 -28.03 12.95
CA ASP A 196 -49.64 -28.96 13.89
C ASP A 196 -50.43 -28.26 15.01
N ALA A 197 -49.97 -27.09 15.47
CA ALA A 197 -50.77 -26.22 16.35
C ALA A 197 -52.06 -25.77 15.66
N ASN A 198 -52.01 -25.38 14.38
CA ASN A 198 -53.19 -25.02 13.59
C ASN A 198 -54.23 -26.15 13.49
N LYS A 199 -53.81 -27.42 13.43
CA LYS A 199 -54.75 -28.56 13.43
C LYS A 199 -55.49 -28.71 14.76
N GLN A 200 -54.89 -28.28 15.87
CA GLN A 200 -55.45 -28.41 17.22
C GLN A 200 -56.38 -27.25 17.59
N VAL A 201 -56.30 -26.10 16.92
CA VAL A 201 -57.06 -24.87 17.24
C VAL A 201 -58.36 -24.73 16.42
N LYS A 202 -59.02 -25.83 16.04
CA LYS A 202 -60.34 -25.81 15.36
C LYS A 202 -61.51 -25.40 16.30
N GLY A 203 -61.44 -24.19 16.87
CA GLY A 203 -62.52 -23.51 17.59
C GLY A 203 -62.78 -22.12 17.01
N ASP A 204 -64.05 -21.79 16.79
CA ASP A 204 -64.59 -21.01 15.67
C ASP A 204 -64.25 -19.50 15.51
N ASP A 205 -63.49 -18.84 16.38
CA ASP A 205 -63.33 -17.36 16.30
C ASP A 205 -61.88 -16.84 16.11
N SER A 206 -60.88 -17.71 15.96
CA SER A 206 -59.45 -17.33 15.85
C SER A 206 -58.89 -17.33 14.40
N ASN A 207 -59.73 -17.63 13.40
CA ASN A 207 -59.28 -18.02 12.06
C ASN A 207 -58.78 -16.83 11.19
N ASP A 208 -59.36 -15.64 11.35
CA ASP A 208 -59.08 -14.49 10.47
C ASP A 208 -57.76 -13.78 10.79
N ILE A 209 -57.41 -13.62 12.08
CA ILE A 209 -56.15 -12.97 12.48
C ILE A 209 -54.96 -13.86 12.11
N MET A 210 -55.08 -15.16 12.30
CA MET A 210 -54.02 -16.13 12.07
C MET A 210 -53.75 -16.35 10.57
N SER A 211 -54.77 -16.24 9.71
CA SER A 211 -54.59 -16.28 8.25
C SER A 211 -53.76 -15.11 7.73
N SER A 212 -53.88 -13.93 8.33
CA SER A 212 -53.11 -12.76 7.89
C SER A 212 -51.61 -12.89 8.21
N VAL A 213 -51.28 -13.40 9.40
CA VAL A 213 -49.90 -13.58 9.86
C VAL A 213 -49.18 -14.67 9.06
N LEU A 214 -49.87 -15.74 8.69
CA LEU A 214 -49.33 -16.80 7.85
C LEU A 214 -49.02 -16.33 6.42
N GLU A 215 -49.85 -15.46 5.87
CA GLU A 215 -49.64 -14.90 4.54
C GLU A 215 -48.44 -13.91 4.54
N GLU A 216 -48.30 -13.09 5.59
CA GLU A 216 -47.11 -12.23 5.77
C GLU A 216 -45.82 -13.04 5.89
N MET A 217 -45.81 -14.11 6.70
CA MET A 217 -44.66 -15.01 6.80
C MET A 217 -44.31 -15.68 5.47
N ARG A 218 -45.32 -16.02 4.66
CA ARG A 218 -45.11 -16.62 3.34
C ARG A 218 -44.49 -15.64 2.35
N GLN A 219 -44.90 -14.37 2.39
CA GLN A 219 -44.32 -13.32 1.56
C GLN A 219 -42.89 -12.98 1.98
N GLU A 220 -42.58 -12.95 3.28
CA GLU A 220 -41.20 -12.78 3.75
C GLU A 220 -40.30 -13.96 3.35
N GLN A 221 -40.84 -15.18 3.40
CA GLN A 221 -40.15 -16.39 2.93
C GLN A 221 -39.75 -16.30 1.45
N GLU A 222 -40.67 -15.87 0.59
CA GLU A 222 -40.42 -15.72 -0.85
C GLU A 222 -39.39 -14.63 -1.14
N LYS A 223 -39.43 -13.51 -0.42
CA LYS A 223 -38.40 -12.47 -0.50
C LYS A 223 -37.02 -12.99 -0.11
N LEU A 224 -36.92 -13.77 0.95
CA LEU A 224 -35.65 -14.36 1.38
C LEU A 224 -35.09 -15.33 0.33
N ASN A 225 -35.95 -16.16 -0.26
CA ASN A 225 -35.53 -17.12 -1.28
C ASN A 225 -35.03 -16.44 -2.56
N GLN A 226 -35.60 -15.29 -2.95
CA GLN A 226 -35.12 -14.50 -4.08
C GLN A 226 -33.73 -13.87 -3.82
N ILE A 227 -33.41 -13.52 -2.57
CA ILE A 227 -32.10 -12.97 -2.19
C ILE A 227 -31.02 -14.07 -2.19
N ILE A 228 -31.38 -15.32 -1.93
CA ILE A 228 -30.44 -16.45 -1.86
C ILE A 228 -30.15 -17.05 -3.26
N THR A 229 -31.03 -16.85 -4.25
CA THR A 229 -30.92 -17.45 -5.59
C THR A 229 -30.54 -16.48 -6.72
N GLY A 230 -30.41 -15.19 -6.44
CA GLY A 230 -29.89 -14.17 -7.36
C GLY A 230 -28.45 -13.80 -7.07
#